data_AF-A0A1J4MMP6-F1
#
_entry.id   AF-A0A1J4MMP6-F1
#
_cell.length_a   1.000
_cell.length_b   1.000
_cell.length_c   1.000
_cell.angle_alpha   90.00
_cell.angle_beta   90.00
_cell.angle_gamma   90.00
#
_symmetry.space_group_name_H-M   'P 1'
#
loop_
_entity.id
_entity.type
_entity.pdbx_description
1 polymer ?
#
loop_
_entity_poly.entity_id
_entity_poly.type
_entity_poly.pdbx_seq_one_letter_code
_entity_poly.pdbx_strand_id
1 'polypeptide(L)'
;MSSYLSGEKYEFLSTLGLIGVVIGGVWYMTKNNKKFLGRKLNNEEIKNVLVSVSNELHPTLMEFSHLVSSINNPTDSLSIEFLNYAETIFSKGGFKDKIVKAQKEILNTLAIDPENFENLLYSACKVDREILMLKLGIDKMYQDSLLGVYPLLPYLGSNENFSREYPKYTKDYILNGLRKLNNEKEKGFKTIIEEIGDISEHVTKHPISGITPSEELSRRLKEANRRSEDTIFGSVENKRLFSHAIALYSREVEFVKKKKKLEKEHSDNILNIIINCK
;
A
#
# COMPACT_ATOMS: atom_id res chain seq x y z
N MET A 1 13.80 -31.05 -23.12
CA MET A 1 13.80 -31.39 -21.68
C MET A 1 13.50 -30.13 -20.89
N SER A 2 12.22 -29.75 -20.82
CA SER A 2 11.76 -28.42 -20.38
C SER A 2 10.49 -28.55 -19.52
N SER A 3 10.60 -29.18 -18.34
CA SER A 3 9.42 -29.37 -17.48
C SER A 3 9.71 -29.56 -16.00
N TYR A 4 10.87 -29.17 -15.48
CA TYR A 4 11.25 -29.47 -14.08
C TYR A 4 11.65 -28.28 -13.20
N LEU A 5 11.49 -27.03 -13.66
CA LEU A 5 11.88 -25.84 -12.87
C LEU A 5 10.72 -24.86 -12.57
N SER A 6 9.47 -25.23 -12.86
CA SER A 6 8.29 -24.38 -12.62
C SER A 6 7.43 -24.79 -11.42
N GLY A 7 7.77 -25.88 -10.73
CA GLY A 7 6.94 -26.45 -9.65
C GLY A 7 7.15 -25.78 -8.28
N GLU A 8 8.40 -25.58 -7.85
CA GLU A 8 8.70 -25.15 -6.48
C GLU A 8 8.53 -23.63 -6.25
N LYS A 9 8.66 -22.80 -7.30
CA LYS A 9 8.55 -21.33 -7.19
C LYS A 9 7.15 -20.83 -6.81
N TYR A 10 6.11 -21.63 -7.03
CA TYR A 10 4.73 -21.29 -6.66
C TYR A 10 4.27 -21.94 -5.34
N GLU A 11 5.00 -22.91 -4.80
CA GLU A 11 4.67 -23.52 -3.50
C GLU A 11 4.96 -22.59 -2.31
N PHE A 12 5.99 -21.74 -2.41
CA PHE A 12 6.22 -20.73 -1.36
C PHE A 12 5.20 -19.57 -1.42
N LEU A 13 4.79 -19.19 -2.64
CA LEU A 13 3.68 -18.26 -2.89
C LEU A 13 2.33 -18.81 -2.42
N SER A 14 2.12 -20.13 -2.39
CA SER A 14 0.91 -20.72 -1.81
C SER A 14 0.96 -20.80 -0.28
N THR A 15 2.15 -21.02 0.30
CA THR A 15 2.30 -21.20 1.75
C THR A 15 2.27 -19.86 2.51
N LEU A 16 2.79 -18.77 1.94
CA LEU A 16 2.65 -17.41 2.50
C LEU A 16 1.52 -16.60 1.85
N GLY A 17 1.18 -16.85 0.59
CA GLY A 17 0.28 -16.00 -0.20
C GLY A 17 -1.18 -16.47 -0.33
N LEU A 18 -1.59 -17.56 0.32
CA LEU A 18 -3.01 -17.96 0.39
C LEU A 18 -3.55 -18.03 1.83
N ILE A 19 -2.69 -17.98 2.85
CA ILE A 19 -3.07 -18.08 4.27
C ILE A 19 -2.18 -17.13 5.11
N GLY A 20 -0.91 -17.01 4.73
CA GLY A 20 0.11 -16.28 5.50
C GLY A 20 0.00 -14.76 5.51
N VAL A 21 -0.57 -14.12 4.48
CA VAL A 21 -0.66 -12.65 4.48
C VAL A 21 -1.69 -12.16 5.49
N VAL A 22 -2.78 -12.87 5.79
CA VAL A 22 -3.72 -12.42 6.85
C VAL A 22 -3.29 -12.91 8.25
N ILE A 23 -2.53 -14.02 8.36
CA ILE A 23 -2.33 -14.72 9.65
C ILE A 23 -0.88 -15.19 9.90
N GLY A 24 -0.08 -15.48 8.88
CA GLY A 24 1.29 -16.02 9.03
C GLY A 24 2.29 -15.06 9.69
N GLY A 25 2.09 -13.75 9.56
CA GLY A 25 2.86 -12.74 10.30
C GLY A 25 2.55 -12.69 11.79
N VAL A 26 1.34 -13.12 12.18
CA VAL A 26 0.85 -13.11 13.56
C VAL A 26 1.36 -14.35 14.30
N TRP A 27 1.32 -15.52 13.65
CA TRP A 27 1.78 -16.79 14.21
C TRP A 27 3.21 -16.75 14.77
N TYR A 28 4.15 -16.12 14.06
CA TYR A 28 5.56 -16.09 14.50
C TYR A 28 5.82 -15.17 15.71
N MET A 29 4.89 -14.27 16.06
CA MET A 29 5.14 -13.18 17.03
C MET A 29 4.15 -13.13 18.21
N THR A 30 2.98 -13.78 18.14
CA THR A 30 2.00 -13.81 19.26
C THR A 30 2.18 -14.96 20.24
N LYS A 31 3.35 -15.62 20.29
CA LYS A 31 3.70 -16.63 21.31
C LYS A 31 3.62 -16.11 22.77
N ASN A 32 3.39 -14.80 22.97
CA ASN A 32 3.14 -14.21 24.27
C ASN A 32 1.64 -14.17 24.61
N ASN A 33 1.27 -15.12 25.47
CA ASN A 33 0.06 -15.29 26.27
C ASN A 33 -0.74 -13.99 26.57
N LYS A 34 -1.68 -13.61 25.70
CA LYS A 34 -2.89 -12.87 26.10
C LYS A 34 -4.06 -13.86 26.08
N LYS A 35 -4.83 -13.91 27.17
CA LYS A 35 -6.09 -14.67 27.23
C LYS A 35 -7.11 -13.98 26.33
N PHE A 36 -7.18 -14.40 25.08
CA PHE A 36 -8.27 -14.04 24.20
C PHE A 36 -9.50 -14.86 24.61
N LEU A 37 -10.63 -14.18 24.82
CA LEU A 37 -11.90 -14.87 25.05
C LEU A 37 -12.31 -15.49 23.71
N GLY A 38 -12.42 -16.83 23.65
CA GLY A 38 -12.79 -17.59 22.46
C GLY A 38 -14.23 -17.34 21.99
N ARG A 39 -14.55 -16.10 21.64
CA ARG A 39 -15.84 -15.69 21.08
C ARG A 39 -15.93 -16.21 19.65
N LYS A 40 -17.00 -16.94 19.36
CA LYS A 40 -17.33 -17.36 18.00
C LYS A 40 -17.83 -16.15 17.23
N LEU A 41 -17.09 -15.73 16.21
CA LEU A 41 -17.51 -14.66 15.30
C LEU A 41 -18.58 -15.19 14.35
N ASN A 42 -19.57 -14.37 14.05
CA ASN A 42 -20.51 -14.63 12.96
C ASN A 42 -19.94 -14.16 11.60
N ASN A 43 -20.62 -14.50 10.51
CA ASN A 43 -20.15 -14.18 9.16
C ASN A 43 -20.01 -12.66 8.92
N GLU A 44 -20.93 -11.85 9.42
CA GLU A 44 -20.86 -10.39 9.27
C GLU A 44 -19.66 -9.79 10.04
N GLU A 45 -19.37 -10.30 11.23
CA GLU A 45 -18.17 -9.93 11.98
C GLU A 45 -16.90 -10.31 11.21
N ILE A 46 -16.86 -11.50 10.58
CA ILE A 46 -15.73 -11.92 9.74
C ILE A 46 -15.58 -11.00 8.53
N LYS A 47 -16.66 -10.64 7.82
CA LYS A 47 -16.62 -9.69 6.70
C LYS A 47 -16.06 -8.34 7.14
N ASN A 48 -16.55 -7.80 8.27
CA ASN A 48 -16.06 -6.54 8.83
C ASN A 48 -14.57 -6.59 9.18
N VAL A 49 -14.08 -7.73 9.69
CA VAL A 49 -12.65 -7.95 9.93
C VAL A 49 -11.88 -7.87 8.61
N LEU A 50 -12.31 -8.60 7.57
CA LEU A 50 -11.64 -8.61 6.28
C LEU A 50 -11.64 -7.23 5.60
N VAL A 51 -12.75 -6.49 5.69
CA VAL A 51 -12.82 -5.09 5.22
C VAL A 51 -11.82 -4.22 5.97
N SER A 52 -11.76 -4.33 7.31
CA SER A 52 -10.81 -3.57 8.14
C SER A 52 -9.36 -3.91 7.78
N VAL A 53 -9.04 -5.20 7.63
CA VAL A 53 -7.72 -5.66 7.16
C VAL A 53 -7.39 -5.07 5.80
N SER A 54 -8.30 -5.13 4.83
CA SER A 54 -8.04 -4.56 3.51
C SER A 54 -7.78 -3.05 3.56
N ASN A 55 -8.47 -2.31 4.44
CA ASN A 55 -8.30 -0.87 4.60
C ASN A 55 -6.94 -0.49 5.18
N GLU A 56 -6.47 -1.23 6.18
CA GLU A 56 -5.17 -0.96 6.79
C GLU A 56 -4.00 -1.40 5.90
N LEU A 57 -4.17 -2.48 5.14
CA LEU A 57 -3.12 -2.95 4.22
C LEU A 57 -3.00 -2.07 2.96
N HIS A 58 -4.11 -1.54 2.46
CA HIS A 58 -4.16 -0.87 1.15
C HIS A 58 -3.11 0.26 0.98
N PRO A 59 -2.94 1.21 1.92
CA PRO A 59 -1.94 2.28 1.76
C PRO A 59 -0.51 1.76 1.62
N THR A 60 -0.14 0.75 2.42
CA THR A 60 1.21 0.17 2.39
C THR A 60 1.46 -0.60 1.10
N LEU A 61 0.47 -1.34 0.62
CA LEU A 61 0.56 -2.08 -0.64
C LEU A 61 0.53 -1.14 -1.87
N MET A 62 -0.17 0.00 -1.78
CA MET A 62 -0.11 1.08 -2.78
C MET A 62 1.27 1.73 -2.84
N GLU A 63 1.89 2.00 -1.68
CA GLU A 63 3.27 2.53 -1.60
C GLU A 63 4.27 1.53 -2.22
N PHE A 64 4.16 0.26 -1.85
CA PHE A 64 5.06 -0.78 -2.36
C PHE A 64 4.90 -1.04 -3.86
N SER A 65 3.67 -1.13 -4.36
CA SER A 65 3.40 -1.24 -5.80
C SER A 65 3.96 -0.05 -6.58
N HIS A 66 3.87 1.17 -6.02
CA HIS A 66 4.48 2.33 -6.65
C HIS A 66 5.99 2.18 -6.79
N LEU A 67 6.67 1.77 -5.71
CA LEU A 67 8.11 1.52 -5.71
C LEU A 67 8.49 0.48 -6.77
N VAL A 68 7.83 -0.67 -6.78
CA VAL A 68 8.07 -1.74 -7.76
C VAL A 68 7.82 -1.24 -9.19
N SER A 69 6.73 -0.50 -9.42
CA SER A 69 6.40 0.06 -10.74
C SER A 69 7.41 1.09 -11.24
N SER A 70 8.01 1.87 -10.32
CA SER A 70 8.99 2.90 -10.67
C SER A 70 10.33 2.32 -11.11
N ILE A 71 10.64 1.11 -10.64
CA ILE A 71 11.89 0.41 -10.93
C ILE A 71 11.73 -0.52 -12.13
N ASN A 72 10.55 -1.10 -12.33
CA ASN A 72 10.21 -1.95 -13.48
C ASN A 72 9.90 -1.14 -14.76
N ASN A 73 10.66 -0.09 -15.07
CA ASN A 73 10.52 0.56 -16.37
C ASN A 73 11.06 -0.38 -17.47
N PRO A 74 10.23 -0.80 -18.44
CA PRO A 74 10.56 -1.85 -19.43
C PRO A 74 11.67 -1.45 -20.44
N THR A 75 12.25 -0.25 -20.29
CA THR A 75 13.37 0.24 -21.09
C THR A 75 14.74 -0.17 -20.55
N ASP A 76 14.84 -0.71 -19.32
CA ASP A 76 16.10 -1.12 -18.71
C ASP A 76 16.19 -2.63 -18.52
N SER A 77 17.29 -3.24 -18.98
CA SER A 77 17.64 -4.65 -18.79
C SER A 77 17.80 -5.05 -17.31
N LEU A 78 17.90 -4.08 -16.40
CA LEU A 78 17.92 -4.23 -14.94
C LEU A 78 16.55 -4.57 -14.33
N SER A 79 15.45 -4.40 -15.08
CA SER A 79 14.07 -4.62 -14.57
C SER A 79 13.75 -6.08 -14.24
N ILE A 80 14.39 -7.04 -14.92
CA ILE A 80 14.18 -8.48 -14.68
C ILE A 80 14.82 -8.93 -13.36
N GLU A 81 15.94 -8.33 -12.95
CA GLU A 81 16.57 -8.65 -11.67
C GLU A 81 15.76 -8.12 -10.49
N PHE A 82 15.12 -6.96 -10.61
CA PHE A 82 14.37 -6.35 -9.51
C PHE A 82 13.13 -7.13 -9.09
N LEU A 83 12.38 -7.72 -10.04
CA LEU A 83 11.27 -8.63 -9.72
C LEU A 83 11.72 -9.81 -8.86
N ASN A 84 12.96 -10.30 -9.05
CA ASN A 84 13.54 -11.35 -8.21
C ASN A 84 13.89 -10.87 -6.79
N TYR A 85 14.05 -9.56 -6.58
CA TYR A 85 14.35 -8.96 -5.28
C TYR A 85 13.17 -8.26 -4.61
N ALA A 86 12.01 -8.13 -5.28
CA ALA A 86 10.83 -7.45 -4.75
C ALA A 86 10.43 -8.01 -3.38
N GLU A 87 10.43 -9.34 -3.20
CA GLU A 87 10.15 -9.98 -1.90
C GLU A 87 11.21 -9.67 -0.83
N THR A 88 12.48 -9.56 -1.24
CA THR A 88 13.56 -9.18 -0.33
C THR A 88 13.42 -7.73 0.12
N ILE A 89 13.04 -6.83 -0.78
CA ILE A 89 12.78 -5.41 -0.49
C ILE A 89 11.53 -5.26 0.35
N PHE A 90 10.48 -6.03 0.07
CA PHE A 90 9.29 -6.07 0.90
C PHE A 90 9.63 -6.50 2.34
N SER A 91 10.44 -7.56 2.47
CA SER A 91 10.80 -8.14 3.76
C SER A 91 11.80 -7.29 4.55
N LYS A 92 12.83 -6.75 3.89
CA LYS A 92 13.94 -6.02 4.53
C LYS A 92 13.77 -4.50 4.50
N GLY A 93 12.86 -3.98 3.67
CA GLY A 93 12.55 -2.55 3.53
C GLY A 93 11.46 -2.06 4.49
N GLY A 94 11.10 -2.84 5.51
CA GLY A 94 10.13 -2.46 6.53
C GLY A 94 8.64 -2.53 6.12
N PHE A 95 8.32 -2.89 4.87
CA PHE A 95 6.92 -3.09 4.43
C PHE A 95 6.26 -4.27 5.14
N LYS A 96 7.00 -5.37 5.30
CA LYS A 96 6.55 -6.52 6.10
C LYS A 96 6.21 -6.12 7.53
N ASP A 97 7.08 -5.36 8.20
CA ASP A 97 6.85 -4.95 9.59
C ASP A 97 5.64 -4.01 9.73
N LYS A 98 5.45 -3.07 8.78
CA LYS A 98 4.25 -2.22 8.71
C LYS A 98 2.97 -3.07 8.61
N ILE A 99 2.96 -4.07 7.74
CA ILE A 99 1.81 -4.95 7.51
C ILE A 99 1.52 -5.84 8.73
N VAL A 100 2.55 -6.44 9.33
CA VAL A 100 2.41 -7.24 10.55
C VAL A 100 1.88 -6.40 11.71
N LYS A 101 2.36 -5.16 11.85
CA LYS A 101 1.89 -4.23 12.89
C LYS A 101 0.41 -3.90 12.69
N ALA A 102 0.00 -3.54 11.47
CA ALA A 102 -1.38 -3.21 11.15
C ALA A 102 -2.35 -4.38 11.45
N GLN A 103 -1.97 -5.60 11.07
CA GLN A 103 -2.76 -6.81 11.35
C GLN A 103 -2.90 -7.07 12.84
N LYS A 104 -1.80 -6.93 13.58
CA LYS A 104 -1.80 -7.08 15.04
C LYS A 104 -2.71 -6.06 15.71
N GLU A 105 -2.73 -4.82 15.24
CA GLU A 105 -3.61 -3.77 15.77
C GLU A 105 -5.09 -4.11 15.54
N ILE A 106 -5.45 -4.60 14.36
CA ILE A 106 -6.82 -5.04 14.05
C ILE A 106 -7.24 -6.21 14.95
N LEU A 107 -6.42 -7.26 15.03
CA LEU A 107 -6.75 -8.46 15.83
C LEU A 107 -6.86 -8.14 17.32
N ASN A 108 -5.98 -7.27 17.84
CA ASN A 108 -6.06 -6.81 19.23
C ASN A 108 -7.32 -5.98 19.48
N THR A 109 -7.67 -5.08 18.56
CA THR A 109 -8.87 -4.22 18.68
C THR A 109 -10.15 -5.06 18.72
N LEU A 110 -10.16 -6.16 17.97
CA LEU A 110 -11.32 -7.05 17.87
C LEU A 110 -11.29 -8.17 18.93
N ALA A 111 -10.26 -8.24 19.76
CA ALA A 111 -10.05 -9.28 20.78
C ALA A 111 -10.15 -10.72 20.21
N ILE A 112 -9.64 -10.92 19.00
CA ILE A 112 -9.72 -12.20 18.28
C ILE A 112 -8.43 -13.00 18.51
N ASP A 113 -8.58 -14.26 18.88
CA ASP A 113 -7.48 -15.20 18.90
C ASP A 113 -7.07 -15.60 17.46
N PRO A 114 -5.80 -15.41 17.05
CA PRO A 114 -5.37 -15.64 15.67
C PRO A 114 -5.58 -17.08 15.17
N GLU A 115 -5.34 -18.07 16.03
CA GLU A 115 -5.47 -19.50 15.68
C GLU A 115 -6.94 -19.90 15.48
N ASN A 116 -7.83 -19.40 16.35
CA ASN A 116 -9.26 -19.57 16.17
C ASN A 116 -9.78 -18.82 14.94
N PHE A 117 -9.24 -17.64 14.61
CA PHE A 117 -9.70 -16.87 13.45
C PHE A 117 -9.43 -17.58 12.13
N GLU A 118 -8.28 -18.22 11.96
CA GLU A 118 -7.94 -18.95 10.75
C GLU A 118 -8.94 -20.08 10.47
N ASN A 119 -9.20 -20.89 11.49
CA ASN A 119 -10.14 -22.00 11.40
C ASN A 119 -11.58 -21.51 11.13
N LEU A 120 -11.97 -20.39 11.75
CA LEU A 120 -13.26 -19.75 11.53
C LEU A 120 -13.37 -19.19 10.11
N LEU A 121 -12.35 -18.49 9.63
CA LEU A 121 -12.30 -17.92 8.28
C LEU A 121 -12.34 -19.01 7.22
N TYR A 122 -11.56 -20.10 7.40
CA TYR A 122 -11.56 -21.24 6.49
C TYR A 122 -12.93 -21.91 6.42
N SER A 123 -13.59 -22.09 7.57
CA SER A 123 -14.94 -22.64 7.64
C SER A 123 -15.98 -21.72 6.99
N ALA A 124 -15.88 -20.41 7.24
CA ALA A 124 -16.78 -19.40 6.66
C ALA A 124 -16.63 -19.29 5.14
N CYS A 125 -15.41 -19.35 4.60
CA CYS A 125 -15.15 -19.35 3.15
C CYS A 125 -15.85 -20.49 2.40
N LYS A 126 -16.14 -21.63 3.05
CA LYS A 126 -16.81 -22.77 2.42
C LYS A 126 -18.30 -22.56 2.19
N VAL A 127 -18.92 -21.67 2.98
CA VAL A 127 -20.38 -21.50 3.03
C VAL A 127 -20.82 -20.09 2.67
N ASP A 128 -19.93 -19.10 2.72
CA ASP A 128 -20.20 -17.71 2.41
C ASP A 128 -19.30 -17.22 1.27
N ARG A 129 -19.91 -17.00 0.10
CA ARG A 129 -19.21 -16.57 -1.11
C ARG A 129 -18.60 -15.17 -0.96
N GLU A 130 -19.24 -14.28 -0.22
CA GLU A 130 -18.74 -12.92 -0.05
C GLU A 130 -17.47 -12.90 0.81
N ILE A 131 -17.45 -13.69 1.89
CA ILE A 131 -16.24 -13.90 2.70
C ILE A 131 -15.09 -14.47 1.86
N LEU A 132 -15.38 -15.47 1.02
CA LEU A 132 -14.39 -16.03 0.10
C LEU A 132 -13.85 -14.97 -0.88
N MET A 133 -14.72 -14.16 -1.47
CA MET A 133 -14.32 -13.10 -2.41
C MET A 133 -13.49 -12.01 -1.74
N LEU A 134 -13.84 -11.61 -0.51
CA LEU A 134 -13.06 -10.65 0.28
C LEU A 134 -11.65 -11.18 0.54
N LYS A 135 -11.55 -12.44 1.00
CA LYS A 135 -10.27 -13.10 1.26
C LYS A 135 -9.42 -13.17 0.00
N LEU A 136 -9.97 -13.68 -1.11
CA LEU A 136 -9.25 -13.79 -2.39
C LEU A 136 -8.83 -12.43 -2.92
N GLY A 137 -9.65 -11.40 -2.70
CA GLY A 137 -9.33 -10.04 -3.10
C GLY A 137 -8.20 -9.43 -2.28
N ILE A 138 -8.11 -9.71 -0.97
CA ILE A 138 -6.95 -9.33 -0.14
C ILE A 138 -5.67 -10.01 -0.64
N ASP A 139 -5.73 -11.31 -0.95
CA ASP A 139 -4.58 -12.01 -1.54
C ASP A 139 -4.18 -11.37 -2.87
N LYS A 140 -5.16 -11.01 -3.69
CA LYS A 140 -4.93 -10.34 -4.97
C LYS A 140 -4.29 -8.95 -4.79
N MET A 141 -4.67 -8.19 -3.75
CA MET A 141 -4.00 -6.93 -3.42
C MET A 141 -2.51 -7.13 -3.18
N TYR A 142 -2.14 -8.17 -2.43
CA TYR A 142 -0.75 -8.49 -2.15
C TYR A 142 0.01 -8.86 -3.42
N GLN A 143 -0.56 -9.75 -4.25
CA GLN A 143 0.06 -10.18 -5.51
C GLN A 143 0.21 -9.03 -6.50
N ASP A 144 -0.82 -8.18 -6.65
CA ASP A 144 -0.75 -7.00 -7.49
C ASP A 144 0.41 -6.09 -7.02
N SER A 145 0.59 -5.94 -5.70
CA SER A 145 1.66 -5.10 -5.17
C SER A 145 3.07 -5.58 -5.50
N LEU A 146 3.31 -6.89 -5.45
CA LEU A 146 4.58 -7.52 -5.83
C LEU A 146 4.88 -7.36 -7.32
N LEU A 147 3.85 -7.25 -8.15
CA LEU A 147 3.96 -7.04 -9.59
C LEU A 147 4.08 -5.56 -9.98
N GLY A 148 4.06 -4.63 -9.02
CA GLY A 148 4.04 -3.19 -9.30
C GLY A 148 2.69 -2.71 -9.86
N VAL A 149 1.64 -3.48 -9.64
CA VAL A 149 0.28 -3.17 -10.05
C VAL A 149 -0.46 -2.60 -8.84
N TYR A 150 -1.08 -1.42 -8.98
CA TYR A 150 -1.78 -0.81 -7.84
C TYR A 150 -2.95 -1.68 -7.36
N PRO A 151 -2.99 -2.10 -6.08
CA PRO A 151 -4.02 -3.00 -5.57
C PRO A 151 -5.41 -2.35 -5.49
N LEU A 152 -6.44 -3.12 -5.80
CA LEU A 152 -7.85 -2.74 -5.64
C LEU A 152 -8.40 -3.24 -4.31
N LEU A 153 -9.17 -2.39 -3.61
CA LEU A 153 -9.96 -2.84 -2.47
C LEU A 153 -11.03 -3.84 -2.92
N PRO A 154 -11.17 -4.99 -2.22
CA PRO A 154 -11.94 -6.12 -2.71
C PRO A 154 -13.46 -5.90 -2.63
N TYR A 155 -13.92 -5.02 -1.75
CA TYR A 155 -15.33 -4.76 -1.49
C TYR A 155 -15.91 -3.59 -2.31
N LEU A 156 -15.08 -2.82 -3.02
CA LEU A 156 -15.53 -1.69 -3.85
C LEU A 156 -15.96 -2.09 -5.27
N GLY A 157 -15.89 -3.38 -5.59
CA GLY A 157 -16.43 -3.95 -6.83
C GLY A 157 -15.64 -3.63 -8.10
N SER A 158 -16.26 -3.90 -9.26
CA SER A 158 -15.72 -3.59 -10.59
C SER A 158 -15.80 -2.08 -10.91
N ASN A 159 -15.16 -1.65 -12.00
CA ASN A 159 -15.21 -0.26 -12.46
C ASN A 159 -16.64 0.28 -12.63
N GLU A 160 -17.53 -0.54 -13.18
CA GLU A 160 -18.94 -0.19 -13.38
C GLU A 160 -19.67 -0.01 -12.05
N ASN A 161 -19.45 -0.92 -11.10
CA ASN A 161 -20.04 -0.83 -9.76
C ASN A 161 -19.53 0.41 -9.02
N PHE A 162 -18.22 0.63 -9.03
CA PHE A 162 -17.59 1.77 -8.38
C PHE A 162 -18.08 3.10 -8.98
N SER A 163 -18.15 3.19 -10.31
CA SER A 163 -18.61 4.42 -10.99
C SER A 163 -20.09 4.71 -10.71
N ARG A 164 -20.92 3.68 -10.52
CA ARG A 164 -22.34 3.84 -10.16
C ARG A 164 -22.51 4.28 -8.70
N GLU A 165 -21.77 3.69 -7.78
CA GLU A 165 -21.88 3.98 -6.34
C GLU A 165 -21.19 5.31 -5.97
N TYR A 166 -20.10 5.63 -6.67
CA TYR A 166 -19.26 6.79 -6.40
C TYR A 166 -19.05 7.67 -7.65
N PRO A 167 -20.12 8.24 -8.23
CA PRO A 167 -20.07 8.93 -9.53
C PRO A 167 -19.17 10.16 -9.55
N LYS A 168 -18.82 10.72 -8.39
CA LYS A 168 -17.89 11.86 -8.28
C LYS A 168 -16.44 11.50 -8.61
N TYR A 169 -16.03 10.24 -8.46
CA TYR A 169 -14.63 9.82 -8.62
C TYR A 169 -14.29 9.50 -10.07
N THR A 170 -14.59 10.42 -10.99
CA THR A 170 -14.22 10.26 -12.41
C THR A 170 -12.71 10.39 -12.62
N LYS A 171 -12.18 9.94 -13.76
CA LYS A 171 -10.76 10.08 -14.12
C LYS A 171 -10.26 11.52 -13.99
N ASP A 172 -11.03 12.48 -14.47
CA ASP A 172 -10.66 13.90 -14.41
C ASP A 172 -10.68 14.44 -12.97
N TYR A 173 -11.64 14.00 -12.15
CA TYR A 173 -11.65 14.30 -10.73
C TYR A 173 -10.38 13.78 -10.04
N ILE A 174 -9.96 12.54 -10.34
CA ILE A 174 -8.73 11.96 -9.80
C ILE A 174 -7.49 12.73 -10.26
N LEU A 175 -7.35 13.01 -11.56
CA LEU A 175 -6.21 13.75 -12.09
C LEU A 175 -6.12 15.17 -11.51
N ASN A 176 -7.25 15.86 -11.36
CA ASN A 176 -7.29 17.16 -10.73
C ASN A 176 -6.96 17.09 -9.23
N GLY A 177 -7.46 16.08 -8.53
CA GLY A 177 -7.12 15.83 -7.13
C GLY A 177 -5.63 15.57 -6.93
N LEU A 178 -5.00 14.79 -7.82
CA LEU A 178 -3.56 14.54 -7.81
C LEU A 178 -2.77 15.84 -8.01
N ARG A 179 -3.18 16.68 -8.97
CA ARG A 179 -2.56 18.00 -9.18
C ARG A 179 -2.66 18.88 -7.94
N LYS A 180 -3.85 18.99 -7.33
CA LYS A 180 -4.04 19.78 -6.12
C LYS A 180 -3.19 19.27 -4.96
N LEU A 181 -3.13 17.94 -4.79
CA LEU A 181 -2.29 17.31 -3.78
C LEU A 181 -0.80 17.61 -4.00
N ASN A 182 -0.31 17.51 -5.24
CA ASN A 182 1.06 17.84 -5.58
C ASN A 182 1.38 19.31 -5.26
N ASN A 183 0.48 20.23 -5.62
CA ASN A 183 0.64 21.65 -5.32
C ASN A 183 0.68 21.94 -3.80
N GLU A 184 -0.16 21.29 -2.99
CA GLU A 184 -0.11 21.45 -1.52
C GLU A 184 1.16 20.85 -0.93
N LYS A 185 1.61 19.69 -1.43
CA LYS A 185 2.89 19.09 -1.03
C LYS A 185 4.08 19.99 -1.37
N GLU A 186 4.07 20.62 -2.55
CA GLU A 186 5.09 21.58 -2.98
C GLU A 186 5.16 22.79 -2.05
N LYS A 187 4.01 23.35 -1.64
CA LYS A 187 3.96 24.44 -0.65
C LYS A 187 4.56 24.04 0.70
N GLY A 188 4.16 22.87 1.21
CA GLY A 188 4.66 22.34 2.47
C GLY A 188 6.17 22.06 2.41
N PHE A 189 6.63 21.46 1.31
CA PHE A 189 8.05 21.21 1.07
C PHE A 189 8.83 22.52 1.03
N LYS A 190 8.40 23.50 0.23
CA LYS A 190 9.02 24.82 0.13
C LYS A 190 9.15 25.51 1.48
N THR A 191 8.08 25.50 2.27
CA THR A 191 8.08 26.09 3.62
C THR A 191 9.15 25.45 4.52
N ILE A 192 9.23 24.11 4.52
CA ILE A 192 10.25 23.40 5.32
C ILE A 192 11.66 23.76 4.86
N ILE A 193 11.88 23.76 3.54
CA ILE A 193 13.19 24.07 2.96
C ILE A 193 13.62 25.50 3.29
N GLU A 194 12.71 26.48 3.20
CA GLU A 194 12.96 27.88 3.60
C GLU A 194 13.26 28.03 5.10
N GLU A 195 12.67 27.20 5.96
CA GLU A 195 12.91 27.23 7.41
C GLU A 195 14.26 26.65 7.82
N ILE A 196 14.75 25.60 7.13
CA ILE A 196 15.98 24.90 7.51
C ILE A 196 17.25 25.51 6.88
N GLY A 197 17.12 26.29 5.80
CA GLY A 197 18.26 26.84 5.09
C GLY A 197 19.02 25.77 4.30
N ASP A 198 20.30 25.54 4.61
CA ASP A 198 21.12 24.59 3.85
C ASP A 198 20.71 23.13 4.13
N ILE A 199 20.07 22.51 3.13
CA ILE A 199 19.67 21.10 3.14
C ILE A 199 20.86 20.18 3.43
N SER A 200 22.08 20.57 3.03
CA SER A 200 23.29 19.76 3.19
C SER A 200 23.63 19.48 4.67
N GLU A 201 23.21 20.37 5.59
CA GLU A 201 23.38 20.20 7.04
C GLU A 201 22.33 19.26 7.64
N HIS A 202 21.25 18.99 6.91
CA HIS A 202 20.09 18.23 7.38
C HIS A 202 19.97 16.86 6.74
N VAL A 203 21.06 16.35 6.16
CA VAL A 203 21.16 15.01 5.58
C VAL A 203 22.20 14.15 6.31
N THR A 204 21.98 12.85 6.32
CA THR A 204 22.86 11.84 6.93
C THR A 204 23.35 10.86 5.86
N LYS A 205 24.59 10.38 5.97
CA LYS A 205 25.08 9.30 5.11
C LYS A 205 24.56 7.95 5.62
N HIS A 206 23.75 7.28 4.81
CA HIS A 206 23.30 5.91 5.00
C HIS A 206 24.20 4.94 4.22
N PRO A 207 24.70 3.85 4.84
CA PRO A 207 25.67 2.94 4.21
C PRO A 207 25.16 2.27 2.93
N ILE A 208 23.84 2.19 2.73
CA ILE A 208 23.23 1.54 1.56
C ILE A 208 22.52 2.57 0.66
N SER A 209 21.93 3.61 1.24
CA SER A 209 21.03 4.52 0.53
C SER A 209 21.70 5.83 0.14
N GLY A 210 23.01 5.97 0.41
CA GLY A 210 23.76 7.18 0.12
C GLY A 210 23.38 8.31 1.06
N ILE A 211 22.78 9.37 0.53
CA ILE A 211 22.38 10.55 1.32
C ILE A 211 20.89 10.43 1.64
N THR A 212 20.55 10.42 2.92
CA THR A 212 19.16 10.38 3.41
C THR A 212 18.85 11.63 4.23
N PRO A 213 17.59 12.10 4.28
CA PRO A 213 17.22 13.16 5.20
C PRO A 213 17.49 12.75 6.65
N SER A 214 17.92 13.69 7.49
CA SER A 214 17.99 13.51 8.94
C SER A 214 16.62 13.12 9.51
N GLU A 215 16.60 12.57 10.72
CA GLU A 215 15.35 12.16 11.37
C GLU A 215 14.38 13.34 11.53
N GLU A 216 14.90 14.51 11.91
CA GLU A 216 14.08 15.73 12.06
C GLU A 216 13.52 16.21 10.71
N LEU A 217 14.35 16.26 9.65
CA LEU A 217 13.88 16.63 8.32
C LEU A 217 12.84 15.63 7.81
N SER A 218 13.09 14.33 7.98
CA SER A 218 12.15 13.26 7.64
C SER A 218 10.82 13.42 8.38
N ARG A 219 10.84 13.76 9.66
CA ARG A 219 9.65 13.97 10.49
C ARG A 219 8.84 15.17 9.99
N ARG A 220 9.50 16.31 9.72
CA ARG A 220 8.86 17.50 9.17
C ARG A 220 8.22 17.25 7.80
N LEU A 221 8.94 16.57 6.91
CA LEU A 221 8.44 16.22 5.57
C LEU A 221 7.23 15.29 5.64
N LYS A 222 7.24 14.28 6.53
CA LYS A 222 6.10 13.38 6.77
C LYS A 222 4.88 14.14 7.28
N GLU A 223 5.07 15.08 8.20
CA GLU A 223 3.99 15.90 8.77
C GLU A 223 3.40 16.85 7.72
N ALA A 224 4.23 17.52 6.91
CA ALA A 224 3.74 18.36 5.80
C ALA A 224 2.99 17.55 4.75
N ASN A 225 3.46 16.34 4.43
CA ASN A 225 2.73 15.43 3.53
C ASN A 225 1.37 15.05 4.12
N ARG A 226 1.30 14.73 5.41
CA ARG A 226 0.03 14.42 6.09
C ARG A 226 -0.95 15.60 6.05
N ARG A 227 -0.50 16.82 6.37
CA ARG A 227 -1.34 18.03 6.30
C ARG A 227 -1.86 18.30 4.90
N SER A 228 -1.04 18.08 3.89
CA SER A 228 -1.44 18.20 2.48
C SER A 228 -2.57 17.21 2.14
N GLU A 229 -2.43 15.96 2.59
CA GLU A 229 -3.47 14.94 2.40
C GLU A 229 -4.76 15.28 3.16
N ASP A 230 -4.66 15.73 4.41
CA ASP A 230 -5.82 16.14 5.22
C ASP A 230 -6.55 17.34 4.58
N THR A 231 -5.81 18.28 3.98
CA THR A 231 -6.37 19.46 3.30
C THR A 231 -7.14 19.07 2.03
N ILE A 232 -6.62 18.12 1.25
CA ILE A 232 -7.23 17.72 -0.03
C ILE A 232 -8.36 16.72 0.15
N PHE A 233 -8.22 15.76 1.06
CA PHE A 233 -9.18 14.68 1.21
C PHE A 233 -10.23 14.94 2.30
N GLY A 234 -9.88 15.66 3.36
CA GLY A 234 -10.74 16.00 4.50
C GLY A 234 -11.18 14.81 5.37
N SER A 235 -11.14 13.58 4.85
CA SER A 235 -11.49 12.38 5.59
C SER A 235 -10.71 11.15 5.10
N VAL A 236 -10.55 10.17 6.00
CA VAL A 236 -9.92 8.88 5.69
C VAL A 236 -10.69 8.12 4.62
N GLU A 237 -12.02 8.17 4.63
CA GLU A 237 -12.88 7.55 3.61
C GLU A 237 -12.62 8.17 2.22
N ASN A 238 -12.61 9.50 2.12
CA ASN A 238 -12.35 10.15 0.84
C ASN A 238 -10.97 9.80 0.29
N LYS A 239 -9.93 9.77 1.14
CA LYS A 239 -8.57 9.36 0.76
C LYS A 239 -8.55 7.92 0.27
N ARG A 240 -9.27 7.03 0.94
CA ARG A 240 -9.37 5.60 0.59
C ARG A 240 -10.06 5.39 -0.76
N LEU A 241 -11.21 6.00 -0.97
CA LEU A 241 -11.92 5.96 -2.27
C LEU A 241 -11.08 6.57 -3.39
N PHE A 242 -10.37 7.66 -3.11
CA PHE A 242 -9.46 8.28 -4.08
C PHE A 242 -8.31 7.35 -4.46
N SER A 243 -7.68 6.70 -3.48
CA SER A 243 -6.62 5.71 -3.69
C SER A 243 -7.11 4.50 -4.50
N HIS A 244 -8.31 3.99 -4.19
CA HIS A 244 -8.93 2.93 -4.98
C HIS A 244 -9.17 3.36 -6.43
N ALA A 245 -9.71 4.56 -6.66
CA ALA A 245 -9.97 5.07 -7.99
C ALA A 245 -8.66 5.26 -8.80
N ILE A 246 -7.56 5.68 -8.16
CA ILE A 246 -6.23 5.67 -8.79
C ILE A 246 -5.87 4.26 -9.25
N ALA A 247 -5.99 3.26 -8.36
CA ALA A 247 -5.65 1.88 -8.69
C ALA A 247 -6.49 1.33 -9.85
N LEU A 248 -7.78 1.65 -9.85
CA LEU A 248 -8.75 1.27 -10.88
C LEU A 248 -8.40 1.86 -12.23
N TYR A 249 -8.24 3.18 -12.32
CA TYR A 249 -7.95 3.85 -13.59
C TYR A 249 -6.51 3.64 -14.06
N SER A 250 -5.58 3.27 -13.17
CA SER A 250 -4.22 2.88 -13.56
C SER A 250 -4.16 1.56 -14.33
N ARG A 251 -5.29 0.86 -14.52
CA ARG A 251 -5.41 -0.23 -15.49
C ARG A 251 -5.51 0.28 -16.93
N GLU A 252 -5.73 1.58 -17.13
CA GLU A 252 -5.91 2.18 -18.44
C GLU A 252 -4.68 3.00 -18.89
N VAL A 253 -4.21 2.71 -20.11
CA VAL A 253 -2.98 3.31 -20.67
C VAL A 253 -3.04 4.85 -20.69
N GLU A 254 -4.16 5.43 -21.12
CA GLU A 254 -4.29 6.89 -21.26
C GLU A 254 -4.30 7.60 -19.90
N PHE A 255 -4.92 7.00 -18.89
CA PHE A 255 -4.86 7.53 -17.53
C PHE A 255 -3.44 7.47 -16.97
N VAL A 256 -2.75 6.34 -17.15
CA VAL A 256 -1.34 6.17 -16.71
C VAL A 256 -0.43 7.22 -17.34
N LYS A 257 -0.57 7.51 -18.64
CA LYS A 257 0.22 8.56 -19.31
C LYS A 257 0.01 9.93 -18.68
N LYS A 258 -1.25 10.33 -18.45
CA LYS A 258 -1.58 11.62 -17.82
C LYS A 258 -1.08 11.69 -16.37
N LYS A 259 -1.23 10.60 -15.61
CA LYS A 259 -0.70 10.48 -14.24
C LYS A 259 0.82 10.65 -14.21
N LYS A 260 1.56 9.93 -15.05
CA LYS A 260 3.03 10.04 -15.16
C LYS A 260 3.49 11.45 -15.51
N LYS A 261 2.75 12.17 -16.35
CA LYS A 261 3.04 13.57 -16.65
C LYS A 261 2.93 14.45 -15.39
N LEU A 262 1.87 14.30 -14.59
CA LEU A 262 1.70 15.03 -13.33
C LEU A 262 2.79 14.68 -12.30
N GLU A 263 3.19 13.42 -12.23
CA GLU A 263 4.28 12.96 -11.34
C GLU A 263 5.63 13.56 -11.76
N LYS A 264 5.89 13.64 -13.06
CA LYS A 264 7.09 14.30 -13.59
C LYS A 264 7.08 15.79 -13.29
N GLU A 265 5.98 16.49 -13.61
CA GLU A 265 5.82 17.93 -13.31
C GLU A 265 6.07 18.22 -11.83
N HIS A 266 5.50 17.40 -10.93
CA HIS A 266 5.72 17.52 -9.49
C HIS A 266 7.19 17.30 -9.10
N SER A 267 7.83 16.27 -9.65
CA SER A 267 9.24 15.96 -9.37
C SER A 267 10.15 17.12 -9.81
N ASP A 268 9.90 17.67 -11.00
CA ASP A 268 10.64 18.81 -11.55
C ASP A 268 10.46 20.06 -10.66
N ASN A 269 9.25 20.31 -10.15
CA ASN A 269 8.98 21.41 -9.22
C ASN A 269 9.73 21.25 -7.88
N ILE A 270 9.72 20.04 -7.29
CA ILE A 270 10.46 19.76 -6.06
C ILE A 270 11.97 19.96 -6.26
N LEU A 271 12.54 19.48 -7.37
CA LEU A 271 13.93 19.71 -7.72
C LEU A 271 14.25 21.20 -7.86
N ASN A 272 13.37 21.97 -8.51
CA ASN A 272 13.53 23.41 -8.63
C ASN A 272 13.51 24.11 -7.25
N ILE A 273 12.69 23.65 -6.31
CA ILE A 273 12.70 24.19 -4.94
C ILE A 273 14.06 23.92 -4.28
N ILE A 274 14.59 22.70 -4.39
CA ILE A 274 15.88 22.32 -3.83
C ILE A 274 17.02 23.17 -4.43
N ILE A 275 17.07 23.28 -5.77
CA ILE A 275 18.15 23.98 -6.49
C ILE A 275 18.14 25.49 -6.20
N ASN A 276 16.95 26.07 -6.00
CA ASN A 276 16.81 27.50 -5.74
C ASN A 276 16.95 27.85 -4.25
N CYS A 277 17.01 26.87 -3.35
CA CYS A 277 17.38 27.09 -1.97
C CYS A 277 18.91 27.24 -1.90
N LYS A 278 19.38 28.48 -1.70
CA LYS A 278 20.78 28.83 -1.50
C LYS A 278 20.95 29.47 -0.13
#